data_AF-A0A2V9GXG7-F1
#
_entry.id   AF-A0A2V9GXG7-F1
#
_cell.length_a   1.000
_cell.length_b   1.000
_cell.length_c   1.000
_cell.angle_alpha   90.00
_cell.angle_beta   90.00
_cell.angle_gamma   90.00
#
_symmetry.space_group_name_H-M   'P 1'
#
loop_
_entity.id
_entity.type
_entity.pdbx_description
1 polymer ?
#
loop_
_entity_poly.entity_id
_entity_poly.type
_entity_poly.pdbx_seq_one_letter_code
_entity_poly.pdbx_strand_id
1 'polypeptide(L)'
;MKSNTELGKTLEVSGLWHAPGAVLVAISTFLSANAQVLRTPEPTAQAARSLALTDLNGLIVTGGKAETVEYQGRQAVRLTTQSKEDVFAFLKGIQIQDGTIEADVAMKVTTPPGVRMPGFIGIAFRARTDASHYELFYLRPGNSHSEDQAMRNHSVQYVAAPGFDWYKLRREWPWIYESYADVQPEKWTKVKIEGHGRTAKLYVNGSENPSLTVNGLKGEDLQGSVALWGYSGEEAYFSDLKVISAKAEAVINDGEASGTWEVKFASDYGSYEGSMNLHRDGSAVQGTWSGAFGQDQQISGTWHNGYVELTFNGTWPSEKPAPVTATLAGWIDGDTAKGRMKVEGRADGQWAALGKK
;
A
#
# COMPACT_ATOMS: atom_id res chain seq x y z
N MET A 1 -19.82 -61.40 -36.70
CA MET A 1 -18.65 -62.27 -36.93
C MET A 1 -17.51 -61.79 -36.05
N LYS A 2 -17.01 -62.67 -35.16
CA LYS A 2 -15.67 -62.76 -34.51
C LYS A 2 -14.80 -61.47 -34.46
N SER A 3 -14.55 -60.85 -33.30
CA SER A 3 -13.64 -61.21 -32.17
C SER A 3 -12.15 -60.84 -32.34
N ASN A 4 -11.60 -60.23 -31.28
CA ASN A 4 -10.22 -60.26 -30.74
C ASN A 4 -9.16 -59.19 -31.11
N THR A 5 -8.85 -58.35 -30.11
CA THR A 5 -7.61 -58.28 -29.29
C THR A 5 -6.25 -58.60 -29.93
N GLU A 6 -5.24 -57.73 -29.83
CA GLU A 6 -4.11 -57.89 -28.88
C GLU A 6 -3.07 -56.74 -28.81
N LEU A 7 -2.44 -56.68 -27.62
CA LEU A 7 -1.33 -55.84 -27.14
C LEU A 7 0.05 -56.40 -27.54
N GLY A 8 1.08 -55.54 -27.44
CA GLY A 8 2.45 -55.91 -27.06
C GLY A 8 3.52 -55.32 -28.00
N LYS A 9 4.77 -55.07 -27.60
CA LYS A 9 5.49 -55.15 -26.32
C LYS A 9 6.85 -54.45 -26.52
N THR A 10 7.43 -54.00 -25.43
CA THR A 10 8.76 -53.42 -25.19
C THR A 10 9.93 -54.34 -25.59
N LEU A 11 11.10 -53.77 -25.89
CA LEU A 11 12.41 -54.46 -25.82
C LEU A 11 13.54 -53.47 -25.46
N GLU A 12 14.06 -53.58 -24.24
CA GLU A 12 15.46 -53.27 -23.89
C GLU A 12 16.32 -54.51 -24.19
N VAL A 13 17.59 -54.34 -24.59
CA VAL A 13 18.68 -55.27 -24.21
C VAL A 13 20.02 -54.53 -24.11
N SER A 14 20.71 -54.78 -23.00
CA SER A 14 22.05 -54.39 -22.57
C SER A 14 23.16 -55.29 -23.13
N GLY A 15 24.43 -54.86 -23.08
CA GLY A 15 25.57 -55.75 -23.28
C GLY A 15 26.95 -55.07 -23.36
N LEU A 16 27.72 -55.17 -22.27
CA LEU A 16 29.17 -54.89 -22.17
C LEU A 16 30.00 -56.13 -22.58
N TRP A 17 31.30 -55.96 -22.89
CA TRP A 17 32.50 -56.64 -22.34
C TRP A 17 33.74 -56.61 -23.30
N HIS A 18 34.77 -55.83 -22.90
CA HIS A 18 36.25 -56.06 -22.85
C HIS A 18 37.24 -56.03 -24.06
N ALA A 19 38.08 -54.96 -24.06
CA ALA A 19 39.57 -54.82 -24.14
C ALA A 19 40.37 -55.22 -25.42
N PRO A 20 41.64 -54.73 -25.65
CA PRO A 20 42.52 -53.89 -24.82
C PRO A 20 43.25 -52.69 -25.50
N GLY A 21 43.71 -51.73 -24.68
CA GLY A 21 45.06 -51.13 -24.77
C GLY A 21 45.32 -49.92 -25.69
N ALA A 22 45.40 -48.71 -25.10
CA ALA A 22 46.55 -47.79 -25.20
C ALA A 22 46.23 -46.48 -24.45
N VAL A 23 47.14 -46.10 -23.55
CA VAL A 23 47.07 -44.90 -22.71
C VAL A 23 47.62 -43.70 -23.50
N LEU A 24 46.85 -42.61 -23.55
CA LEU A 24 47.38 -41.26 -23.81
C LEU A 24 46.77 -40.31 -22.79
N VAL A 25 47.58 -39.89 -21.81
CA VAL A 25 47.23 -38.84 -20.86
C VAL A 25 47.57 -37.51 -21.53
N ALA A 26 46.55 -36.82 -22.03
CA ALA A 26 46.66 -35.40 -22.37
C ALA A 26 46.38 -34.58 -21.10
N ILE A 27 47.42 -33.97 -20.54
CA ILE A 27 47.28 -32.99 -19.45
C ILE A 27 46.79 -31.68 -20.08
N SER A 28 45.48 -31.47 -20.06
CA SER A 28 44.88 -30.18 -20.41
C SER A 28 45.00 -29.24 -19.21
N THR A 29 45.96 -28.32 -19.27
CA THR A 29 46.04 -27.18 -18.35
C THR A 29 44.85 -26.25 -18.61
N PHE A 30 43.84 -26.31 -17.74
CA PHE A 30 42.82 -25.26 -17.69
C PHE A 30 43.41 -24.03 -17.02
N LEU A 31 43.66 -22.97 -17.79
CA LEU A 31 43.80 -21.62 -17.24
C LEU A 31 42.43 -21.21 -16.70
N SER A 32 42.29 -21.17 -15.38
CA SER A 32 41.16 -20.52 -14.71
C SER A 32 41.28 -19.01 -14.94
N ALA A 33 40.53 -18.48 -15.90
CA ALA A 33 40.32 -17.05 -16.01
C ALA A 33 39.53 -16.61 -14.76
N ASN A 34 40.19 -15.90 -13.84
CA ASN A 34 39.53 -15.19 -12.76
C ASN A 34 38.65 -14.10 -13.37
N ALA A 35 37.39 -14.43 -13.66
CA ALA A 35 36.36 -13.42 -13.84
C ALA A 35 36.14 -12.77 -12.48
N GLN A 36 36.86 -11.68 -12.21
CA GLN A 36 36.47 -10.73 -11.19
C GLN A 36 35.11 -10.18 -11.61
N VAL A 37 34.04 -10.77 -11.09
CA VAL A 37 32.73 -10.13 -11.08
C VAL A 37 32.95 -8.82 -10.33
N LEU A 38 32.96 -7.71 -11.06
CA LEU A 38 32.78 -6.40 -10.46
C LEU A 38 31.43 -6.47 -9.74
N ARG A 39 31.47 -6.74 -8.43
CA ARG A 39 30.36 -6.44 -7.55
C ARG A 39 30.21 -4.93 -7.63
N THR A 40 29.21 -4.47 -8.37
CA THR A 40 28.67 -3.13 -8.15
C THR A 40 28.42 -3.00 -6.65
N PRO A 41 28.88 -1.92 -6.00
CA PRO A 41 28.57 -1.70 -4.60
C PRO A 41 27.06 -1.80 -4.43
N GLU A 42 26.60 -2.58 -3.44
CA GLU A 42 25.21 -2.46 -2.99
C GLU A 42 24.90 -0.98 -2.76
N PRO A 43 23.69 -0.50 -3.10
CA PRO A 43 23.31 0.87 -2.80
C PRO A 43 23.55 1.10 -1.30
N THR A 44 24.40 2.07 -0.99
CA THR A 44 24.75 2.51 0.36
C THR A 44 23.55 2.47 1.29
N ALA A 45 23.64 1.70 2.37
CA ALA A 45 22.66 1.68 3.45
C ALA A 45 22.33 3.14 3.84
N GLN A 46 21.09 3.53 3.60
CA GLN A 46 20.61 4.87 3.88
C GLN A 46 20.53 5.08 5.40
N ALA A 47 20.76 6.31 5.87
CA ALA A 47 20.90 6.62 7.28
C ALA A 47 19.60 6.29 8.07
N ALA A 48 19.68 5.29 8.95
CA ALA A 48 18.66 5.05 9.96
C ALA A 48 18.72 6.15 11.02
N ARG A 49 17.56 6.70 11.39
CA ARG A 49 17.41 7.65 12.49
C ARG A 49 16.52 7.02 13.56
N SER A 50 17.09 6.83 14.73
CA SER A 50 16.38 6.32 15.90
C SER A 50 16.14 7.44 16.90
N LEU A 51 14.90 7.55 17.37
CA LEU A 51 14.48 8.43 18.44
C LEU A 51 13.86 7.57 19.53
N ALA A 52 14.52 7.49 20.68
CA ALA A 52 13.99 6.76 21.84
C ALA A 52 12.68 7.37 22.38
N LEU A 53 12.37 8.63 22.01
CA LEU A 53 11.22 9.39 22.49
C LEU A 53 11.25 9.60 24.03
N THR A 54 12.45 9.84 24.56
CA THR A 54 12.71 10.18 25.97
C THR A 54 12.71 11.69 26.24
N ASP A 55 12.58 12.51 25.21
CA ASP A 55 12.47 13.97 25.28
C ASP A 55 11.69 14.50 24.06
N LEU A 56 11.46 15.82 24.03
CA LEU A 56 10.66 16.49 22.99
C LEU A 56 11.50 17.28 21.98
N ASN A 57 12.82 17.29 22.08
CA ASN A 57 13.69 18.19 21.32
C ASN A 57 13.56 17.98 19.80
N GLY A 58 13.37 16.72 19.39
CA GLY A 58 13.18 16.31 18.01
C GLY A 58 11.77 16.51 17.44
N LEU A 59 10.83 17.08 18.21
CA LEU A 59 9.42 17.12 17.86
C LEU A 59 8.88 18.54 17.65
N ILE A 60 8.00 18.72 16.67
CA ILE A 60 7.15 19.89 16.47
C ILE A 60 5.72 19.46 16.76
N VAL A 61 5.10 20.03 17.78
CA VAL A 61 3.76 19.63 18.24
C VAL A 61 2.71 20.62 17.73
N THR A 62 1.64 20.10 17.15
CA THR A 62 0.49 20.86 16.64
C THR A 62 -0.80 20.23 17.13
N GLY A 63 -1.83 21.04 17.42
CA GLY A 63 -3.18 20.54 17.75
C GLY A 63 -3.33 19.97 19.16
N GLY A 64 -2.30 20.03 20.02
CA GLY A 64 -2.37 19.49 21.37
C GLY A 64 -1.10 19.68 22.19
N LYS A 65 -0.87 18.77 23.14
CA LYS A 65 0.29 18.76 24.04
C LYS A 65 1.07 17.46 23.88
N ALA A 66 2.39 17.57 24.00
CA ALA A 66 3.28 16.43 24.16
C ALA A 66 4.02 16.54 25.49
N GLU A 67 4.17 15.41 26.19
CA GLU A 67 4.85 15.31 27.47
C GLU A 67 5.70 14.04 27.51
N THR A 68 6.88 14.12 28.13
CA THR A 68 7.66 12.91 28.45
C THR A 68 7.08 12.27 29.71
N VAL A 69 6.80 10.97 29.66
CA VAL A 69 6.21 10.21 30.76
C VAL A 69 6.84 8.82 30.83
N GLU A 70 6.63 8.13 31.96
CA GLU A 70 6.78 6.68 32.01
C GLU A 70 5.40 6.02 31.87
N TYR A 71 5.24 5.13 30.88
CA TYR A 71 4.03 4.35 30.67
C TYR A 71 4.35 2.86 30.63
N GLN A 72 3.79 2.10 31.57
CA GLN A 72 4.03 0.65 31.72
C GLN A 72 5.52 0.27 31.76
N GLY A 73 6.31 1.04 32.52
CA GLY A 73 7.74 0.79 32.69
C GLY A 73 8.63 1.22 31.51
N ARG A 74 8.10 1.97 30.54
CA ARG A 74 8.85 2.53 29.42
C ARG A 74 8.77 4.05 29.39
N GLN A 75 9.90 4.69 29.10
CA GLN A 75 9.90 6.12 28.78
C GLN A 75 9.21 6.33 27.43
N ALA A 76 8.34 7.33 27.37
CA ALA A 76 7.49 7.57 26.22
C ALA A 76 7.17 9.06 26.06
N VAL A 77 6.82 9.44 24.83
CA VAL A 77 6.09 10.67 24.57
C VAL A 77 4.59 10.38 24.64
N ARG A 78 3.88 11.10 25.51
CA ARG A 78 2.41 11.13 25.57
C ARG A 78 1.89 12.33 24.80
N LEU A 79 0.98 12.09 23.87
CA LEU A 79 0.18 13.10 23.20
C LEU A 79 -1.23 13.14 23.80
N THR A 80 -1.73 14.36 24.02
CA THR A 80 -3.11 14.62 24.42
C THR A 80 -3.66 15.85 23.72
N THR A 81 -4.97 15.88 23.50
CA THR A 81 -5.66 17.09 23.06
C THR A 81 -7.06 17.23 23.63
N GLN A 82 -7.47 18.48 23.83
CA GLN A 82 -8.84 18.88 24.18
C GLN A 82 -9.53 19.58 23.00
N SER A 83 -8.85 19.76 21.86
CA SER A 83 -9.46 20.34 20.66
C SER A 83 -10.35 19.33 19.95
N LYS A 84 -11.18 19.86 19.03
CA LYS A 84 -11.89 19.04 18.05
C LYS A 84 -10.96 18.50 16.95
N GLU A 85 -9.80 19.13 16.79
CA GLU A 85 -8.73 18.68 15.90
C GLU A 85 -7.83 17.65 16.60
N ASP A 86 -7.14 16.86 15.78
CA ASP A 86 -6.19 15.84 16.23
C ASP A 86 -4.89 16.47 16.74
N VAL A 87 -4.08 15.69 17.46
CA VAL A 87 -2.74 16.08 17.89
C VAL A 87 -1.67 15.37 17.07
N PHE A 88 -0.69 16.15 16.62
CA PHE A 88 0.47 15.66 15.88
C PHE A 88 1.77 16.03 16.60
N ALA A 89 2.76 15.15 16.54
CA ALA A 89 4.15 15.47 16.84
C ALA A 89 5.05 15.08 15.66
N PHE A 90 5.41 16.07 14.84
CA PHE A 90 6.23 15.91 13.65
C PHE A 90 7.71 15.81 13.98
N LEU A 91 8.44 14.97 13.26
CA LEU A 91 9.88 14.84 13.40
C LEU A 91 10.63 16.01 12.73
N LYS A 92 11.45 16.71 13.52
CA LYS A 92 12.31 17.80 13.02
C LYS A 92 13.41 17.27 12.10
N GLY A 93 13.55 17.90 10.94
CA GLY A 93 14.66 17.65 10.03
C GLY A 93 14.68 16.24 9.41
N ILE A 94 13.58 15.48 9.52
CA ILE A 94 13.39 14.19 8.87
C ILE A 94 12.34 14.37 7.78
N GLN A 95 12.70 13.99 6.56
CA GLN A 95 11.77 13.84 5.45
C GLN A 95 11.99 12.49 4.78
N ILE A 96 10.91 11.85 4.39
CA ILE A 96 10.91 10.53 3.77
C ILE A 96 9.94 10.51 2.60
N GLN A 97 10.40 9.92 1.49
CA GLN A 97 9.53 9.49 0.40
C GLN A 97 9.28 7.99 0.57
N ASP A 98 10.33 7.19 0.48
CA ASP A 98 10.29 5.74 0.61
C ASP A 98 11.16 5.27 1.76
N GLY A 99 10.81 4.12 2.34
CA GLY A 99 11.53 3.49 3.43
C GLY A 99 10.63 2.89 4.50
N THR A 100 11.18 2.70 5.69
CA THR A 100 10.53 2.03 6.81
C THR A 100 10.40 2.97 8.01
N ILE A 101 9.24 2.93 8.65
CA ILE A 101 8.96 3.60 9.92
C ILE A 101 8.52 2.55 10.93
N GLU A 102 9.21 2.44 12.06
CA GLU A 102 8.85 1.54 13.16
C GLU A 102 8.65 2.34 14.44
N ALA A 103 7.65 1.99 15.25
CA ALA A 103 7.50 2.53 16.60
C ALA A 103 6.74 1.53 17.48
N ASP A 104 6.87 1.69 18.80
CA ASP A 104 5.93 1.11 19.76
C ASP A 104 4.88 2.15 20.12
N VAL A 105 3.60 1.74 20.05
CA VAL A 105 2.45 2.60 20.33
C VAL A 105 1.55 1.98 21.38
N ALA A 106 0.96 2.79 22.25
CA ALA A 106 -0.09 2.39 23.18
C ALA A 106 -1.08 3.52 23.34
N MET A 107 -2.35 3.22 23.62
CA MET A 107 -3.35 4.26 23.83
C MET A 107 -4.26 3.93 25.00
N LYS A 108 -4.75 4.96 25.68
CA LYS A 108 -5.69 4.86 26.80
C LYS A 108 -6.87 5.78 26.58
N VAL A 109 -8.08 5.22 26.56
CA VAL A 109 -9.31 6.01 26.48
C VAL A 109 -9.52 6.77 27.79
N THR A 110 -9.84 8.05 27.71
CA THR A 110 -10.16 8.91 28.86
C THR A 110 -11.59 9.45 28.85
N THR A 111 -12.36 9.20 27.78
CA THR A 111 -13.79 9.55 27.77
C THR A 111 -14.59 8.82 28.86
N PRO A 112 -15.66 9.45 29.39
CA PRO A 112 -16.52 8.83 30.39
C PRO A 112 -17.13 7.50 29.92
N PRO A 113 -17.43 6.59 30.86
CA PRO A 113 -18.17 5.36 30.57
C PRO A 113 -19.48 5.64 29.81
N GLY A 114 -19.83 4.76 28.89
CA GLY A 114 -21.05 4.89 28.06
C GLY A 114 -20.87 5.65 26.75
N VAL A 115 -19.74 6.36 26.56
CA VAL A 115 -19.35 6.91 25.26
C VAL A 115 -18.51 5.88 24.53
N ARG A 116 -18.97 5.43 23.35
CA ARG A 116 -18.20 4.48 22.55
C ARG A 116 -16.97 5.17 21.94
N MET A 117 -15.79 4.81 22.41
CA MET A 117 -14.51 5.26 21.87
C MET A 117 -13.62 4.05 21.58
N PRO A 118 -13.35 3.72 20.30
CA PRO A 118 -12.53 2.56 19.95
C PRO A 118 -11.02 2.82 20.10
N GLY A 119 -10.64 4.04 20.46
CA GLY A 119 -9.26 4.50 20.45
C GLY A 119 -8.75 4.83 19.05
N PHE A 120 -7.79 5.74 18.94
CA PHE A 120 -7.30 6.27 17.68
C PHE A 120 -5.82 6.69 17.78
N ILE A 121 -4.92 5.77 17.46
CA ILE A 121 -3.47 6.02 17.52
C ILE A 121 -2.78 5.60 16.24
N GLY A 122 -1.84 6.39 15.75
CA GLY A 122 -1.24 6.14 14.44
C GLY A 122 0.04 6.90 14.17
N ILE A 123 0.54 6.69 12.96
CA ILE A 123 1.74 7.33 12.42
C ILE A 123 1.38 7.94 11.08
N ALA A 124 1.53 9.27 11.00
CA ALA A 124 1.45 9.99 9.75
C ALA A 124 2.82 9.99 9.05
N PHE A 125 2.83 9.96 7.73
CA PHE A 125 4.04 10.00 6.90
C PHE A 125 3.79 10.79 5.63
N ARG A 126 4.90 11.21 4.97
CA ARG A 126 4.86 12.19 3.87
C ARG A 126 4.06 13.44 4.26
N ALA A 127 4.14 13.82 5.52
CA ALA A 127 3.27 14.83 6.10
C ALA A 127 3.89 16.23 6.02
N ARG A 128 3.08 17.24 5.70
CA ARG A 128 3.42 18.64 5.96
C ARG A 128 3.30 18.91 7.45
N THR A 129 4.21 19.72 8.01
CA THR A 129 4.29 19.98 9.45
C THR A 129 3.15 20.84 10.01
N ASP A 130 2.30 21.37 9.14
CA ASP A 130 1.06 22.07 9.48
C ASP A 130 -0.17 21.14 9.49
N ALA A 131 0.04 19.83 9.31
CA ALA A 131 -1.01 18.80 9.22
C ALA A 131 -2.02 18.99 8.07
N SER A 132 -1.73 19.86 7.09
CA SER A 132 -2.65 20.09 5.96
C SER A 132 -2.70 18.90 5.00
N HIS A 133 -1.59 18.17 4.85
CA HIS A 133 -1.43 17.04 3.94
C HIS A 133 -0.63 15.95 4.63
N TYR A 134 -1.11 14.72 4.55
CA TYR A 134 -0.41 13.55 5.08
C TYR A 134 -1.05 12.24 4.61
N GLU A 135 -0.24 11.20 4.67
CA GLU A 135 -0.69 9.82 4.71
C GLU A 135 -0.75 9.36 6.16
N LEU A 136 -1.73 8.53 6.56
CA LEU A 136 -1.87 8.06 7.94
C LEU A 136 -2.33 6.61 7.98
N PHE A 137 -1.55 5.77 8.66
CA PHE A 137 -2.04 4.52 9.22
C PHE A 137 -2.35 4.70 10.70
N TYR A 138 -3.55 4.30 11.12
CA TYR A 138 -3.93 4.30 12.53
C TYR A 138 -4.65 3.02 12.95
N LEU A 139 -4.60 2.76 14.25
CA LEU A 139 -5.21 1.63 14.93
C LEU A 139 -6.44 2.10 15.72
N ARG A 140 -7.41 1.19 15.85
CA ARG A 140 -8.60 1.31 16.68
C ARG A 140 -8.69 0.11 17.63
N PRO A 141 -7.91 0.08 18.72
CA PRO A 141 -7.78 -1.13 19.53
C PRO A 141 -9.10 -1.69 20.11
N GLY A 142 -10.05 -0.81 20.45
CA GLY A 142 -11.38 -1.20 20.92
C GLY A 142 -12.25 -1.89 19.85
N ASN A 143 -11.87 -1.86 18.58
CA ASN A 143 -12.57 -2.60 17.52
C ASN A 143 -12.09 -4.06 17.39
N SER A 144 -10.83 -4.37 17.71
CA SER A 144 -10.21 -5.69 17.47
C SER A 144 -10.99 -6.85 18.11
N HIS A 145 -11.49 -6.61 19.31
CA HIS A 145 -12.18 -7.59 20.16
C HIS A 145 -13.71 -7.38 20.21
N SER A 146 -14.25 -6.67 19.21
CA SER A 146 -15.69 -6.49 19.04
C SER A 146 -16.39 -7.82 18.75
N GLU A 147 -17.58 -8.05 19.31
CA GLU A 147 -18.46 -9.16 18.91
C GLU A 147 -19.05 -8.96 17.50
N ASP A 148 -19.14 -7.70 17.03
CA ASP A 148 -19.53 -7.39 15.66
C ASP A 148 -18.34 -7.59 14.70
N GLN A 149 -18.47 -8.54 13.76
CA GLN A 149 -17.42 -8.89 12.80
C GLN A 149 -17.10 -7.76 11.81
N ALA A 150 -18.07 -6.96 11.39
CA ALA A 150 -17.80 -5.82 10.51
C ALA A 150 -16.94 -4.80 11.25
N MET A 151 -17.24 -4.57 12.53
CA MET A 151 -16.45 -3.69 13.39
C MET A 151 -15.02 -4.20 13.63
N ARG A 152 -14.81 -5.52 13.79
CA ARG A 152 -13.46 -6.12 13.88
C ARG A 152 -12.59 -5.81 12.67
N ASN A 153 -13.18 -5.78 11.48
CA ASN A 153 -12.50 -5.43 10.23
C ASN A 153 -12.14 -3.94 10.12
N HIS A 154 -12.41 -3.14 11.15
CA HIS A 154 -12.08 -1.72 11.24
C HIS A 154 -11.06 -1.43 12.36
N SER A 155 -10.21 -2.40 12.69
CA SER A 155 -9.19 -2.25 13.74
C SER A 155 -7.92 -1.53 13.29
N VAL A 156 -7.62 -1.56 11.98
CA VAL A 156 -6.58 -0.72 11.37
C VAL A 156 -7.17 -0.02 10.15
N GLN A 157 -6.71 1.20 9.89
CA GLN A 157 -7.19 2.03 8.80
C GLN A 157 -6.02 2.80 8.18
N TYR A 158 -6.09 2.94 6.86
CA TYR A 158 -5.38 3.94 6.09
C TYR A 158 -6.30 5.10 5.69
N VAL A 159 -5.80 6.33 5.76
CA VAL A 159 -6.42 7.56 5.23
C VAL A 159 -5.36 8.48 4.63
N ALA A 160 -5.78 9.43 3.82
CA ALA A 160 -4.94 10.55 3.39
C ALA A 160 -5.70 11.87 3.51
N ALA A 161 -5.02 12.89 4.01
CA ALA A 161 -5.52 14.25 4.03
C ALA A 161 -4.85 15.07 2.93
N PRO A 162 -5.60 15.98 2.27
CA PRO A 162 -7.05 16.17 2.36
C PRO A 162 -7.83 15.15 1.50
N GLY A 163 -9.14 15.07 1.74
CA GLY A 163 -10.08 14.49 0.76
C GLY A 163 -10.23 12.97 0.73
N PHE A 164 -9.39 12.20 1.44
CA PHE A 164 -9.48 10.74 1.51
C PHE A 164 -9.59 10.25 2.97
N ASP A 165 -10.60 10.77 3.67
CA ASP A 165 -10.92 10.32 5.03
C ASP A 165 -11.49 8.89 5.05
N TRP A 166 -11.65 8.34 6.26
CA TRP A 166 -12.14 6.98 6.44
C TRP A 166 -13.55 6.77 5.86
N TYR A 167 -14.39 7.81 5.86
CA TYR A 167 -15.79 7.69 5.43
C TYR A 167 -15.86 7.57 3.92
N LYS A 168 -15.17 8.46 3.20
CA LYS A 168 -15.04 8.40 1.74
C LYS A 168 -14.46 7.05 1.33
N LEU A 169 -13.29 6.69 1.88
CA LEU A 169 -12.59 5.47 1.50
C LEU A 169 -13.43 4.21 1.74
N ARG A 170 -14.13 4.10 2.88
CA ARG A 170 -14.98 2.94 3.17
C ARG A 170 -16.20 2.85 2.26
N ARG A 171 -16.81 3.99 1.91
CA ARG A 171 -18.04 4.00 1.09
C ARG A 171 -17.73 3.77 -0.38
N GLU A 172 -16.65 4.35 -0.87
CA GLU A 172 -16.26 4.23 -2.27
C GLU A 172 -15.46 2.96 -2.55
N TRP A 173 -14.68 2.48 -1.59
CA TRP A 173 -13.78 1.33 -1.71
C TRP A 173 -13.88 0.42 -0.47
N PRO A 174 -15.04 -0.24 -0.28
CA PRO A 174 -15.28 -1.06 0.90
C PRO A 174 -14.23 -2.18 1.03
N TRP A 175 -13.72 -2.38 2.25
CA TRP A 175 -12.75 -3.44 2.60
C TRP A 175 -11.32 -3.27 2.08
N ILE A 176 -10.99 -2.12 1.47
CA ILE A 176 -9.69 -1.92 0.80
C ILE A 176 -8.67 -1.20 1.68
N TYR A 177 -9.12 -0.17 2.40
CA TYR A 177 -8.24 0.73 3.16
C TYR A 177 -8.34 0.51 4.68
N GLU A 178 -8.87 -0.64 5.08
CA GLU A 178 -9.07 -1.03 6.47
C GLU A 178 -9.10 -2.54 6.59
N SER A 179 -8.68 -3.05 7.74
CA SER A 179 -8.64 -4.49 8.00
C SER A 179 -8.62 -4.82 9.50
N TYR A 180 -8.51 -6.12 9.77
CA TYR A 180 -8.31 -6.67 11.11
C TYR A 180 -6.82 -6.77 11.48
N ALA A 181 -6.50 -6.42 12.72
CA ALA A 181 -5.27 -6.75 13.44
C ALA A 181 -5.62 -6.97 14.92
N ASP A 182 -4.94 -7.91 15.57
CA ASP A 182 -5.13 -8.18 16.99
C ASP A 182 -4.40 -7.13 17.85
N VAL A 183 -5.15 -6.14 18.35
CA VAL A 183 -4.64 -5.04 19.17
C VAL A 183 -5.54 -4.79 20.38
N GLN A 184 -4.97 -4.21 21.45
CA GLN A 184 -5.69 -3.96 22.71
C GLN A 184 -5.42 -2.54 23.22
N PRO A 185 -6.43 -1.87 23.81
CA PRO A 185 -6.19 -0.66 24.58
C PRO A 185 -5.20 -0.93 25.72
N GLU A 186 -4.45 0.09 26.09
CA GLU A 186 -3.50 0.05 27.22
C GLU A 186 -2.49 -1.09 27.11
N LYS A 187 -2.07 -1.45 25.89
CA LYS A 187 -0.95 -2.37 25.65
C LYS A 187 -0.04 -1.82 24.55
N TRP A 188 1.26 -1.95 24.79
CA TRP A 188 2.26 -1.68 23.77
C TRP A 188 2.07 -2.59 22.56
N THR A 189 1.94 -1.95 21.40
CA THR A 189 1.78 -2.58 20.09
C THR A 189 2.92 -2.10 19.22
N LYS A 190 3.71 -3.02 18.67
CA LYS A 190 4.75 -2.67 17.71
C LYS A 190 4.12 -2.45 16.34
N VAL A 191 4.36 -1.29 15.72
CA VAL A 191 3.94 -0.98 14.35
C VAL A 191 5.15 -0.82 13.45
N LYS A 192 5.02 -1.28 12.20
CA LYS A 192 5.98 -1.04 11.12
C LYS A 192 5.22 -0.63 9.86
N ILE A 193 5.61 0.47 9.25
CA ILE A 193 5.13 0.93 7.95
C ILE A 193 6.28 0.80 6.96
N GLU A 194 6.06 0.11 5.85
CA GLU A 194 6.99 0.06 4.71
C GLU A 194 6.35 0.78 3.53
N GLY A 195 6.96 1.87 3.07
CA GLY A 195 6.49 2.67 1.94
C GLY A 195 7.47 2.62 0.76
N HIS A 196 6.94 2.34 -0.43
CA HIS A 196 7.69 2.29 -1.69
C HIS A 196 6.83 2.88 -2.81
N GLY A 197 7.27 3.98 -3.42
CA GLY A 197 6.53 4.67 -4.47
C GLY A 197 5.11 5.05 -4.04
N ARG A 198 4.11 4.38 -4.60
CA ARG A 198 2.68 4.58 -4.26
C ARG A 198 2.06 3.40 -3.50
N THR A 199 2.88 2.55 -2.90
CA THR A 199 2.43 1.42 -2.10
C THR A 199 2.93 1.58 -0.67
N ALA A 200 2.09 1.23 0.29
CA ALA A 200 2.50 1.10 1.68
C ALA A 200 1.91 -0.14 2.34
N LYS A 201 2.65 -0.70 3.28
CA LYS A 201 2.26 -1.88 4.07
C LYS A 201 2.38 -1.56 5.55
N LEU A 202 1.32 -1.85 6.30
CA LEU A 202 1.32 -1.80 7.77
C LEU A 202 1.47 -3.22 8.33
N TYR A 203 2.43 -3.40 9.21
CA TYR A 203 2.64 -4.61 10.00
C TYR A 203 2.42 -4.28 11.47
N VAL A 204 1.72 -5.17 12.17
CA VAL A 204 1.36 -5.02 13.58
C VAL A 204 1.90 -6.19 14.37
N ASN A 205 2.38 -5.94 15.58
CA ASN A 205 2.94 -6.93 16.52
C ASN A 205 4.09 -7.77 15.95
N GLY A 206 4.90 -7.17 15.08
CA GLY A 206 6.06 -7.84 14.48
C GLY A 206 5.69 -8.97 13.50
N SER A 207 4.44 -9.02 13.03
CA SER A 207 3.99 -9.98 12.02
C SER A 207 4.87 -9.95 10.76
N GLU A 208 5.18 -11.11 10.21
CA GLU A 208 5.85 -11.26 8.91
C GLU A 208 4.95 -10.84 7.74
N ASN A 209 3.63 -10.98 7.91
CA ASN A 209 2.63 -10.58 6.93
C ASN A 209 2.01 -9.22 7.30
N PRO A 210 1.75 -8.34 6.31
CA PRO A 210 1.13 -7.05 6.58
C PRO A 210 -0.32 -7.24 7.03
N SER A 211 -0.73 -6.49 8.05
CA SER A 211 -2.13 -6.38 8.46
C SER A 211 -2.94 -5.60 7.43
N LEU A 212 -2.33 -4.61 6.76
CA LEU A 212 -2.96 -3.85 5.69
C LEU A 212 -1.95 -3.52 4.60
N THR A 213 -2.31 -3.77 3.34
CA THR A 213 -1.54 -3.38 2.16
C THR A 213 -2.35 -2.38 1.35
N VAL A 214 -1.77 -1.21 1.10
CA VAL A 214 -2.38 -0.15 0.31
C VAL A 214 -1.61 -0.03 -0.99
N ASN A 215 -2.30 -0.28 -2.11
CA ASN A 215 -1.79 -0.03 -3.45
C ASN A 215 -2.46 1.24 -4.00
N GLY A 216 -1.67 2.24 -4.36
CA GLY A 216 -2.18 3.54 -4.79
C GLY A 216 -2.52 4.44 -3.60
N LEU A 217 -1.49 4.76 -2.80
CA LEU A 217 -1.49 5.87 -1.84
C LEU A 217 -2.11 7.14 -2.45
N LYS A 218 -2.83 7.93 -1.65
CA LYS A 218 -3.74 9.00 -2.09
C LYS A 218 -3.20 10.41 -1.87
N GLY A 219 -2.15 10.55 -1.07
CA GLY A 219 -1.48 11.81 -0.81
C GLY A 219 -0.79 12.37 -2.05
N GLU A 220 -0.92 13.68 -2.23
CA GLU A 220 -0.26 14.44 -3.30
C GLU A 220 1.17 14.86 -2.97
N ASP A 221 1.64 14.60 -1.75
CA ASP A 221 3.04 14.79 -1.40
C ASP A 221 3.76 13.45 -1.47
N LEU A 222 4.74 13.34 -2.36
CA LEU A 222 5.59 12.15 -2.45
C LEU A 222 6.61 12.08 -1.33
N GLN A 223 6.93 13.21 -0.70
CA GLN A 223 7.90 13.32 0.37
C GLN A 223 7.40 14.26 1.45
N GLY A 224 7.69 13.94 2.71
CA GLY A 224 7.38 14.81 3.83
C GLY A 224 7.85 14.24 5.16
N SER A 225 7.47 14.88 6.26
CA SER A 225 7.84 14.44 7.61
C SER A 225 7.10 13.16 8.02
N VAL A 226 7.58 12.57 9.11
CA VAL A 226 6.88 11.54 9.88
C VAL A 226 6.29 12.22 11.11
N ALA A 227 5.08 11.85 11.51
CA ALA A 227 4.45 12.38 12.71
C ALA A 227 3.82 11.28 13.55
N LEU A 228 3.94 11.42 14.87
CA LEU A 228 3.11 10.68 15.82
C LEU A 228 1.71 11.32 15.82
N TRP A 229 0.66 10.52 15.84
CA TRP A 229 -0.73 11.00 15.76
C TRP A 229 -1.61 10.41 16.84
N GLY A 230 -2.37 11.28 17.52
CA GLY A 230 -3.37 10.89 18.52
C GLY A 230 -4.64 11.72 18.42
N TYR A 231 -5.68 11.26 19.10
CA TYR A 231 -7.03 11.83 19.01
C TYR A 231 -7.51 12.43 20.34
N SER A 232 -8.63 13.17 20.28
CA SER A 232 -9.29 13.71 21.48
C SER A 232 -9.98 12.63 22.31
N GLY A 233 -10.04 12.80 23.63
CA GLY A 233 -10.69 11.83 24.53
C GLY A 233 -9.84 10.62 24.88
N GLU A 234 -8.54 10.67 24.60
CA GLU A 234 -7.56 9.61 24.88
C GLU A 234 -6.17 10.18 25.21
N GLU A 235 -5.31 9.32 25.73
CA GLU A 235 -3.88 9.51 25.85
C GLU A 235 -3.19 8.58 24.85
N ALA A 236 -2.35 9.12 23.97
CA ALA A 236 -1.58 8.34 22.99
C ALA A 236 -0.09 8.33 23.37
N TYR A 237 0.51 7.15 23.48
CA TYR A 237 1.88 6.95 23.95
C TYR A 237 2.75 6.36 22.85
N PHE A 238 3.96 6.87 22.72
CA PHE A 238 4.92 6.46 21.69
C PHE A 238 6.31 6.25 22.30
N SER A 239 6.98 5.19 21.87
CA SER A 239 8.34 4.86 22.25
C SER A 239 9.11 4.24 21.07
N ASP A 240 10.44 4.25 21.14
CA ASP A 240 11.34 3.52 20.23
C ASP A 240 11.05 3.73 18.72
N LEU A 241 10.92 5.00 18.30
CA LEU A 241 10.71 5.35 16.91
C LEU A 241 11.98 5.18 16.09
N LYS A 242 11.88 4.52 14.95
CA LYS A 242 12.97 4.35 13.98
C LYS A 242 12.48 4.66 12.58
N VAL A 243 13.22 5.51 11.88
CA VAL A 243 12.98 5.83 10.47
C VAL A 243 14.19 5.43 9.66
N ILE A 244 14.00 4.62 8.63
CA ILE A 244 15.04 4.19 7.70
C ILE A 244 14.58 4.60 6.31
N SER A 245 15.23 5.59 5.72
CA SER A 245 14.90 5.97 4.35
C SER A 245 15.36 4.89 3.36
N ALA A 246 14.71 4.80 2.21
CA ALA A 246 15.14 3.99 1.09
C ALA A 246 15.33 4.87 -0.15
N LYS A 247 15.94 4.29 -1.19
CA LYS A 247 16.04 4.94 -2.49
C LYS A 247 14.62 5.17 -3.00
N ALA A 248 14.30 6.43 -3.26
CA ALA A 248 13.01 6.84 -3.79
C ALA A 248 12.74 6.18 -5.15
N GLU A 249 11.56 5.59 -5.31
CA GLU A 249 11.02 5.21 -6.61
C GLU A 249 10.72 6.46 -7.44
N ALA A 250 10.89 6.35 -8.76
CA ALA A 250 10.63 7.43 -9.70
C ALA A 250 9.13 7.53 -10.02
N VAL A 251 8.36 8.09 -9.09
CA VAL A 251 6.93 8.45 -9.24
C VAL A 251 6.80 9.97 -9.33
N ILE A 252 5.78 10.47 -10.05
CA ILE A 252 5.61 11.90 -10.34
C ILE A 252 4.13 12.33 -10.19
N ASN A 253 3.87 13.52 -9.65
CA ASN A 253 2.50 14.00 -9.34
C ASN A 253 1.98 15.04 -10.33
N ASP A 254 2.12 14.77 -11.63
CA ASP A 254 1.80 15.73 -12.69
C ASP A 254 1.43 15.08 -14.03
N GLY A 255 1.18 13.77 -14.06
CA GLY A 255 0.86 13.05 -15.29
C GLY A 255 -0.35 13.65 -16.01
N GLU A 256 -0.18 13.97 -17.30
CA GLU A 256 -1.25 14.46 -18.16
C GLU A 256 -2.26 13.34 -18.44
N ALA A 257 -3.55 13.61 -18.22
CA ALA A 257 -4.60 12.63 -18.49
C ALA A 257 -4.98 12.54 -19.96
N SER A 258 -4.86 13.63 -20.71
CA SER A 258 -5.24 13.69 -22.12
C SER A 258 -4.38 12.76 -22.96
N GLY A 259 -5.03 11.99 -23.84
CA GLY A 259 -4.34 11.06 -24.73
C GLY A 259 -5.06 9.72 -24.86
N THR A 260 -4.43 8.83 -25.64
CA THR A 260 -4.93 7.47 -25.81
C THR A 260 -4.17 6.53 -24.89
N TRP A 261 -4.90 5.70 -24.16
CA TRP A 261 -4.39 4.79 -23.15
C TRP A 261 -4.83 3.36 -23.47
N GLU A 262 -3.89 2.44 -23.56
CA GLU A 262 -4.19 1.00 -23.57
C GLU A 262 -4.30 0.52 -22.13
N VAL A 263 -5.41 -0.11 -21.78
CA VAL A 263 -5.80 -0.39 -20.40
C VAL A 263 -5.99 -1.89 -20.18
N LYS A 264 -5.46 -2.37 -19.06
CA LYS A 264 -5.68 -3.72 -18.56
C LYS A 264 -6.28 -3.67 -17.15
N PHE A 265 -7.36 -4.41 -16.95
CA PHE A 265 -7.96 -4.68 -15.66
C PHE A 265 -7.55 -6.07 -15.18
N ALA A 266 -7.26 -6.18 -13.89
CA ALA A 266 -7.10 -7.44 -13.17
C ALA A 266 -7.98 -7.38 -11.92
N SER A 267 -9.08 -8.13 -11.94
CA SER A 267 -10.02 -8.22 -10.83
C SER A 267 -10.09 -9.62 -10.24
N ASP A 268 -10.79 -9.73 -9.12
CA ASP A 268 -11.22 -10.98 -8.50
C ASP A 268 -12.06 -11.89 -9.42
N TYR A 269 -12.68 -11.33 -10.45
CA TYR A 269 -13.45 -12.08 -11.44
C TYR A 269 -12.64 -12.49 -12.68
N GLY A 270 -11.64 -11.71 -13.07
CA GLY A 270 -10.85 -12.00 -14.27
C GLY A 270 -10.03 -10.82 -14.76
N SER A 271 -9.43 -10.98 -15.95
CA SER A 271 -8.71 -9.90 -16.62
C SER A 271 -9.48 -9.40 -17.83
N TYR A 272 -9.42 -8.09 -18.06
CA TYR A 272 -10.09 -7.42 -19.16
C TYR A 272 -9.15 -6.40 -19.79
N GLU A 273 -9.37 -6.10 -21.07
CA GLU A 273 -8.57 -5.14 -21.81
C GLU A 273 -9.49 -4.18 -22.58
N GLY A 274 -8.95 -3.00 -22.87
CA GLY A 274 -9.63 -1.96 -23.64
C GLY A 274 -8.74 -0.73 -23.80
N SER A 275 -9.30 0.32 -24.37
CA SER A 275 -8.61 1.58 -24.57
C SER A 275 -9.46 2.75 -24.10
N MET A 276 -8.80 3.78 -23.56
CA MET A 276 -9.41 5.08 -23.27
C MET A 276 -8.86 6.13 -24.20
N ASN A 277 -9.71 6.99 -24.75
CA ASN A 277 -9.30 8.25 -25.35
C ASN A 277 -9.80 9.39 -24.47
N LEU A 278 -8.89 10.05 -23.76
CA LEU A 278 -9.19 11.04 -22.74
C LEU A 278 -8.85 12.45 -23.21
N HIS A 279 -9.66 13.41 -22.77
CA HIS A 279 -9.44 14.83 -22.88
C HIS A 279 -9.64 15.48 -21.52
N ARG A 280 -8.65 16.26 -21.08
CA ARG A 280 -8.70 17.00 -19.83
C ARG A 280 -8.91 18.48 -20.08
N ASP A 281 -9.87 19.06 -19.38
CA ASP A 281 -10.09 20.51 -19.29
C ASP A 281 -10.06 20.92 -17.81
N GLY A 282 -8.95 21.52 -17.38
CA GLY A 282 -8.70 21.81 -15.97
C GLY A 282 -8.72 20.54 -15.11
N SER A 283 -9.65 20.48 -14.16
CA SER A 283 -9.87 19.32 -13.29
C SER A 283 -10.89 18.32 -13.83
N ALA A 284 -11.57 18.62 -14.95
CA ALA A 284 -12.52 17.72 -15.57
C ALA A 284 -11.81 16.82 -16.59
N VAL A 285 -12.17 15.53 -16.60
CA VAL A 285 -11.72 14.57 -17.61
C VAL A 285 -12.95 13.98 -18.29
N GLN A 286 -12.94 13.98 -19.61
CA GLN A 286 -13.95 13.35 -20.45
C GLN A 286 -13.28 12.44 -21.47
N GLY A 287 -14.03 11.54 -22.08
CA GLY A 287 -13.45 10.67 -23.10
C GLY A 287 -14.35 9.52 -23.49
N THR A 288 -13.76 8.55 -24.17
CA THR A 288 -14.43 7.30 -24.53
C THR A 288 -13.62 6.10 -24.06
N TRP A 289 -14.34 5.09 -23.60
CA TRP A 289 -13.83 3.75 -23.33
C TRP A 289 -14.30 2.80 -24.44
N SER A 290 -13.39 1.99 -24.98
CA SER A 290 -13.71 0.91 -25.93
C SER A 290 -12.99 -0.37 -25.56
N GLY A 291 -13.72 -1.45 -25.32
CA GLY A 291 -13.14 -2.74 -24.94
C GLY A 291 -14.15 -3.64 -24.23
N ALA A 292 -13.70 -4.29 -23.15
CA ALA A 292 -14.62 -4.94 -22.22
C ALA A 292 -15.70 -3.95 -21.75
N PHE A 293 -16.92 -4.38 -21.50
CA PHE A 293 -18.06 -3.53 -21.13
C PHE A 293 -18.70 -2.69 -22.24
N GLY A 294 -18.14 -2.65 -23.45
CA GLY A 294 -18.77 -2.01 -24.61
C GLY A 294 -17.80 -1.20 -25.45
N GLN A 295 -18.29 -0.74 -26.60
CA GLN A 295 -17.58 0.19 -27.49
C GLN A 295 -18.08 1.61 -27.25
N ASP A 296 -17.19 2.59 -27.35
CA ASP A 296 -17.46 4.03 -27.30
C ASP A 296 -18.30 4.49 -26.09
N GLN A 297 -18.09 3.84 -24.94
CA GLN A 297 -18.75 4.21 -23.68
C GLN A 297 -18.21 5.54 -23.18
N GLN A 298 -19.09 6.47 -22.84
CA GLN A 298 -18.68 7.80 -22.39
C GLN A 298 -18.02 7.73 -21.02
N ILE A 299 -16.81 8.30 -20.93
CA ILE A 299 -16.07 8.51 -19.68
C ILE A 299 -16.35 9.92 -19.18
N SER A 300 -16.61 10.03 -17.89
CA SER A 300 -16.55 11.27 -17.13
C SER A 300 -15.72 11.07 -15.88
N GLY A 301 -14.96 12.08 -15.48
CA GLY A 301 -14.12 11.97 -14.29
C GLY A 301 -13.45 13.26 -13.89
N THR A 302 -12.56 13.14 -12.92
CA THR A 302 -11.76 14.25 -12.40
C THR A 302 -10.28 13.95 -12.53
N TRP A 303 -9.50 15.03 -12.55
CA TRP A 303 -8.04 15.01 -12.44
C TRP A 303 -7.60 16.01 -11.38
N HIS A 304 -6.67 15.61 -10.53
CA HIS A 304 -6.04 16.45 -9.53
C HIS A 304 -4.58 16.01 -9.32
N ASN A 305 -3.63 16.83 -9.77
CA ASN A 305 -2.19 16.60 -9.58
C ASN A 305 -1.72 15.19 -10.02
N GLY A 306 -2.20 14.72 -11.18
CA GLY A 306 -1.86 13.39 -11.71
C GLY A 306 -2.76 12.25 -11.22
N TYR A 307 -3.60 12.47 -10.20
CA TYR A 307 -4.59 11.50 -9.76
C TYR A 307 -5.89 11.65 -10.57
N VAL A 308 -6.47 10.54 -11.02
CA VAL A 308 -7.74 10.50 -11.76
C VAL A 308 -8.78 9.64 -11.04
N GLU A 309 -10.04 10.05 -11.15
CA GLU A 309 -11.22 9.24 -10.82
C GLU A 309 -12.16 9.25 -12.03
N LEU A 310 -12.14 8.18 -12.82
CA LEU A 310 -12.88 8.03 -14.07
C LEU A 310 -14.05 7.06 -13.88
N THR A 311 -15.19 7.37 -14.47
CA THR A 311 -16.38 6.52 -14.45
C THR A 311 -16.98 6.40 -15.84
N PHE A 312 -17.45 5.21 -16.19
CA PHE A 312 -18.24 4.97 -17.40
C PHE A 312 -19.26 3.86 -17.15
N ASN A 313 -20.38 3.93 -17.87
CA ASN A 313 -21.37 2.87 -17.91
C ASN A 313 -21.03 1.86 -18.99
N GLY A 314 -21.53 0.64 -18.86
CA GLY A 314 -21.34 -0.40 -19.86
C GLY A 314 -22.24 -1.61 -19.62
N THR A 315 -21.91 -2.71 -20.28
CA THR A 315 -22.63 -3.98 -20.19
C THR A 315 -21.69 -5.09 -19.74
N TRP A 316 -22.04 -5.79 -18.65
CA TRP A 316 -21.23 -6.89 -18.13
C TRP A 316 -20.99 -7.98 -19.21
N PRO A 317 -19.73 -8.35 -19.50
CA PRO A 317 -19.39 -9.30 -20.56
C PRO A 317 -19.55 -10.74 -20.05
N SER A 318 -20.79 -11.21 -19.94
CA SER A 318 -21.10 -12.60 -19.59
C SER A 318 -22.27 -13.15 -20.40
N GLU A 319 -22.58 -14.43 -20.21
CA GLU A 319 -23.76 -15.09 -20.80
C GLU A 319 -25.10 -14.43 -20.41
N LYS A 320 -25.12 -13.67 -19.30
CA LYS A 320 -26.29 -12.88 -18.85
C LYS A 320 -25.88 -11.41 -18.76
N PRO A 321 -25.89 -10.68 -19.89
CA PRO A 321 -25.52 -9.27 -19.93
C PRO A 321 -26.40 -8.45 -18.99
N ALA A 322 -25.79 -7.50 -18.29
CA ALA A 322 -26.47 -6.57 -17.41
C ALA A 322 -25.78 -5.20 -17.44
N PRO A 323 -26.52 -4.09 -17.31
CA PRO A 323 -25.91 -2.78 -17.14
C PRO A 323 -24.98 -2.76 -15.93
N VAL A 324 -23.84 -2.10 -16.06
CA VAL A 324 -22.85 -1.92 -15.01
C VAL A 324 -22.23 -0.53 -15.07
N THR A 325 -21.77 -0.07 -13.91
CA THR A 325 -20.92 1.13 -13.78
C THR A 325 -19.51 0.68 -13.42
N ALA A 326 -18.51 1.13 -14.17
CA ALA A 326 -17.11 0.91 -13.87
C ALA A 326 -16.48 2.21 -13.37
N THR A 327 -15.65 2.11 -12.32
CA THR A 327 -14.86 3.22 -11.78
C THR A 327 -13.38 2.84 -11.79
N LEU A 328 -12.53 3.73 -12.30
CA LEU A 328 -11.08 3.63 -12.26
C LEU A 328 -10.55 4.80 -11.45
N ALA A 329 -9.79 4.54 -10.40
CA ALA A 329 -9.13 5.57 -9.61
C ALA A 329 -7.66 5.27 -9.49
N GLY A 330 -6.78 6.21 -9.81
CA GLY A 330 -5.36 5.91 -9.89
C GLY A 330 -4.51 7.10 -10.25
N TRP A 331 -3.22 6.86 -10.38
CA TRP A 331 -2.23 7.87 -10.71
C TRP A 331 -1.73 7.69 -12.12
N ILE A 332 -1.46 8.83 -12.75
CA ILE A 332 -0.76 8.94 -14.01
C ILE A 332 0.66 9.42 -13.69
N ASP A 333 1.63 8.58 -14.05
CA ASP A 333 3.05 8.77 -13.85
C ASP A 333 3.71 8.70 -15.25
N GLY A 334 3.79 9.84 -15.93
CA GLY A 334 4.33 9.96 -17.29
C GLY A 334 3.48 9.21 -18.33
N ASP A 335 4.11 8.29 -19.06
CA ASP A 335 3.44 7.46 -20.08
C ASP A 335 2.72 6.23 -19.48
N THR A 336 2.62 6.14 -18.15
CA THR A 336 1.98 5.02 -17.45
C THR A 336 0.90 5.52 -16.50
N ALA A 337 -0.14 4.71 -16.32
CA ALA A 337 -1.13 4.97 -15.30
C ALA A 337 -1.52 3.67 -14.59
N LYS A 338 -1.84 3.74 -13.30
CA LYS A 338 -2.28 2.57 -12.54
C LYS A 338 -3.08 2.94 -11.31
N GLY A 339 -3.91 2.01 -10.86
CA GLY A 339 -4.62 2.16 -9.60
C GLY A 339 -5.69 1.11 -9.41
N ARG A 340 -6.74 1.49 -8.70
CA ARG A 340 -7.86 0.64 -8.30
C ARG A 340 -9.00 0.75 -9.30
N MET A 341 -9.63 -0.37 -9.57
CA MET A 341 -10.85 -0.40 -10.37
C MET A 341 -11.93 -1.19 -9.65
N LYS A 342 -13.19 -0.83 -9.90
CA LYS A 342 -14.36 -1.60 -9.48
C LYS A 342 -15.41 -1.57 -10.57
N VAL A 343 -16.20 -2.63 -10.62
CA VAL A 343 -17.46 -2.69 -11.35
C VAL A 343 -18.55 -2.95 -10.32
N GLU A 344 -19.48 -2.01 -10.20
CA GLU A 344 -20.44 -1.99 -9.09
C GLU A 344 -21.20 -3.31 -8.95
N GLY A 345 -21.10 -3.93 -7.77
CA GLY A 345 -21.76 -5.20 -7.45
C GLY A 345 -21.25 -6.41 -8.23
N ARG A 346 -20.12 -6.30 -8.95
CA ARG A 346 -19.61 -7.35 -9.84
C ARG A 346 -18.17 -7.76 -9.58
N ALA A 347 -17.26 -6.79 -9.55
CA ALA A 347 -15.83 -7.06 -9.49
C ALA A 347 -15.06 -5.92 -8.85
N ASP A 348 -13.94 -6.26 -8.25
CA ASP A 348 -13.00 -5.33 -7.65
C ASP A 348 -11.56 -5.73 -8.00
N GLY A 349 -10.71 -4.74 -8.30
CA GLY A 349 -9.40 -5.04 -8.85
C GLY A 349 -8.44 -3.87 -8.97
N GLN A 350 -7.42 -4.08 -9.78
CA GLN A 350 -6.46 -3.07 -10.17
C GLN A 350 -6.59 -2.82 -11.68
N TRP A 351 -6.19 -1.63 -12.10
CA TRP A 351 -5.97 -1.32 -13.50
C TRP A 351 -4.56 -0.80 -13.71
N ALA A 352 -4.04 -1.02 -14.90
CA ALA A 352 -2.82 -0.42 -15.40
C ALA A 352 -3.04 0.01 -16.84
N ALA A 353 -2.36 1.07 -17.27
CA ALA A 353 -2.45 1.58 -18.61
C ALA A 353 -1.11 2.14 -19.12
N LEU A 354 -0.95 2.10 -20.44
CA LEU A 354 0.18 2.66 -21.17
C LEU A 354 -0.33 3.71 -22.16
N GLY A 355 0.24 4.91 -22.11
CA GLY A 355 -0.03 5.98 -23.05
C GLY A 355 0.55 5.66 -24.43
N LYS A 356 -0.25 5.86 -25.47
CA LYS A 356 0.23 5.86 -26.86
C LYS A 356 0.74 7.26 -27.19
N LYS A 357 2.00 7.35 -27.60
CA LYS A 357 2.62 8.57 -28.14
C LYS A 357 2.09 8.92 -29.52
#